data_AF-A0A7K1BAT6-F1
#
_entry.id   AF-A0A7K1BAT6-F1
#
_cell.length_a   1.000
_cell.length_b   1.000
_cell.length_c   1.000
_cell.angle_alpha   90.00
_cell.angle_beta   90.00
_cell.angle_gamma   90.00
#
_symmetry.space_group_name_H-M   'P 1'
#
loop_
_entity.id
_entity.type
_entity.pdbx_description
1 polymer ?
#
loop_
_entity_poly.entity_id
_entity_poly.type
_entity_poly.pdbx_seq_one_letter_code
_entity_poly.pdbx_strand_id
1 'polypeptide(L)'
;MSTRIIEPTQRRSSSTRAVAGARTTRPTVPPVQVEVASPWSGRQAPCTDAEELAFVAELEVLSGDHDVEQFERRDVTVLITALRCGLTPDELLAQAPGVKPHHLLAAHRELEGRRLLAEHAWRTIALDPSPLAFETFAPCAAELLPAVVSQLVTVMHDTPRLVAATEDAVEQVTRTTRRVQMLERRLAESLGDPHRSREIGTLLYDVRGQGAWSLPTYLPPRVGTLVPLRLAALLGDDITAVRRAS
;
A
#
# COMPACT_ATOMS: atom_id res chain seq x y z
N MET A 1 65.99 15.19 -64.02
CA MET A 1 66.20 13.85 -64.62
C MET A 1 65.29 12.88 -63.89
N SER A 2 64.13 12.54 -64.48
CA SER A 2 63.82 11.19 -65.03
C SER A 2 64.15 10.08 -64.03
N THR A 3 63.21 9.28 -63.50
CA THR A 3 62.18 8.44 -64.15
C THR A 3 61.22 7.94 -63.04
N ARG A 4 59.89 8.07 -63.07
CA ARG A 4 58.85 7.38 -63.87
C ARG A 4 58.51 5.91 -63.44
N ILE A 5 57.26 5.76 -62.96
CA ILE A 5 56.21 4.73 -63.25
C ILE A 5 56.20 3.39 -62.45
N ILE A 6 54.99 3.03 -61.97
CA ILE A 6 54.22 1.75 -62.16
C ILE A 6 53.60 1.23 -60.83
N GLU A 7 52.29 1.49 -60.63
CA GLU A 7 51.33 0.55 -60.00
C GLU A 7 50.97 -0.57 -61.00
N PRO A 8 50.35 -1.75 -60.67
CA PRO A 8 49.57 -2.12 -59.47
C PRO A 8 49.75 -3.60 -58.99
N THR A 9 48.91 -4.03 -58.03
CA THR A 9 48.07 -5.28 -58.06
C THR A 9 48.11 -6.16 -56.79
N GLN A 10 46.95 -6.16 -56.11
CA GLN A 10 46.25 -7.22 -55.35
C GLN A 10 46.89 -7.99 -54.18
N ARG A 11 46.23 -7.76 -53.03
CA ARG A 11 45.62 -8.73 -52.09
C ARG A 11 46.42 -10.00 -51.74
N ARG A 12 46.85 -10.05 -50.47
CA ARG A 12 46.47 -11.17 -49.59
C ARG A 12 46.37 -10.74 -48.14
N SER A 13 45.23 -11.10 -47.57
CA SER A 13 44.74 -10.87 -46.23
C SER A 13 45.75 -11.25 -45.15
N SER A 14 45.98 -10.34 -44.19
CA SER A 14 46.60 -10.67 -42.91
C SER A 14 45.72 -10.09 -41.80
N SER A 15 45.04 -11.03 -41.15
CA SER A 15 44.26 -10.92 -39.92
C SER A 15 44.83 -9.89 -38.94
N THR A 16 44.09 -8.79 -38.74
CA THR A 16 44.32 -7.89 -37.61
C THR A 16 43.19 -8.08 -36.61
N ARG A 17 43.61 -8.55 -35.44
CA ARG A 17 42.84 -8.83 -34.22
C ARG A 17 42.08 -7.57 -33.78
N ALA A 18 40.79 -7.49 -34.08
CA ALA A 18 39.91 -6.47 -33.48
C ALA A 18 39.46 -6.97 -32.10
N VAL A 19 39.94 -6.29 -31.06
CA VAL A 19 39.49 -6.47 -29.68
C VAL A 19 38.01 -6.12 -29.64
N ALA A 20 37.16 -7.14 -29.45
CA ALA A 20 35.75 -6.96 -29.16
C ALA A 20 35.64 -6.25 -27.80
N GLY A 21 35.44 -4.93 -27.83
CA GLY A 21 34.93 -4.20 -26.68
C GLY A 21 33.53 -4.72 -26.38
N ALA A 22 33.44 -5.64 -25.42
CA ALA A 22 32.18 -6.09 -24.87
C ALA A 22 31.47 -4.88 -24.25
N ARG A 23 30.60 -4.24 -25.02
CA ARG A 23 29.56 -3.36 -24.47
C ARG A 23 28.68 -4.26 -23.61
N THR A 24 28.95 -4.26 -22.31
CA THR A 24 28.02 -4.80 -21.32
C THR A 24 26.75 -3.97 -21.43
N THR A 25 25.78 -4.47 -22.20
CA THR A 25 24.42 -3.93 -22.19
C THR A 25 23.94 -4.09 -20.75
N ARG A 26 23.75 -2.96 -20.05
CA ARG A 26 23.02 -2.96 -18.78
C ARG A 26 21.72 -3.73 -19.04
N PRO A 27 21.35 -4.72 -18.20
CA PRO A 27 20.03 -5.31 -18.30
C PRO A 27 19.02 -4.18 -18.15
N THR A 28 18.33 -3.85 -19.24
CA THR A 28 17.13 -3.02 -19.21
C THR A 28 16.13 -3.78 -18.38
N VAL A 29 15.96 -3.34 -17.13
CA VAL A 29 14.83 -3.74 -16.30
C VAL A 29 13.58 -3.45 -17.14
N PRO A 30 12.74 -4.46 -17.44
CA PRO A 30 11.51 -4.19 -18.16
C PRO A 30 10.70 -3.14 -17.38
N PRO A 31 10.02 -2.20 -18.05
CA PRO A 31 9.19 -1.24 -17.35
C PRO A 31 8.21 -2.02 -16.48
N VAL A 32 8.23 -1.75 -15.17
CA VAL A 32 7.22 -2.27 -14.25
C VAL A 32 5.88 -1.85 -14.85
N GLN A 33 5.05 -2.81 -15.25
CA GLN A 33 3.71 -2.50 -15.71
C GLN A 33 2.95 -1.92 -14.50
N VAL A 34 2.76 -0.61 -14.53
CA VAL A 34 2.01 0.14 -13.52
C VAL A 34 0.53 -0.14 -13.77
N GLU A 35 0.01 -1.22 -13.19
CA GLU A 35 -1.43 -1.52 -13.16
C GLU A 35 -2.02 -0.99 -11.85
N VAL A 36 -2.14 0.34 -11.71
CA VAL A 36 -3.17 0.88 -10.81
C VAL A 36 -4.48 0.79 -11.60
N ALA A 37 -5.15 -0.36 -11.52
CA ALA A 37 -6.47 -0.51 -12.11
C ALA A 37 -7.44 0.36 -11.31
N SER A 38 -7.61 1.60 -11.77
CA SER A 38 -8.64 2.50 -11.29
C SER A 38 -9.42 3.05 -12.47
N PRO A 39 -10.76 3.12 -12.38
CA PRO A 39 -11.57 3.82 -13.35
C PRO A 39 -11.35 5.35 -13.33
N TRP A 40 -10.56 5.87 -12.38
CA TRP A 40 -10.41 7.30 -12.14
C TRP A 40 -9.10 7.88 -12.66
N SER A 41 -9.18 9.09 -13.22
CA SER A 41 -8.06 9.82 -13.82
C SER A 41 -7.26 10.58 -12.76
N GLY A 42 -6.70 9.87 -11.78
CA GLY A 42 -5.80 10.43 -10.75
C GLY A 42 -4.32 10.35 -11.10
N ARG A 43 -3.46 10.72 -10.14
CA ARG A 43 -1.98 10.60 -10.24
C ARG A 43 -1.52 9.16 -10.51
N GLN A 44 -2.39 8.18 -10.23
CA GLN A 44 -2.10 6.73 -10.27
C GLN A 44 -1.03 6.35 -9.23
N ALA A 45 -1.01 7.07 -8.11
CA ALA A 45 -0.24 6.76 -6.92
C ALA A 45 -1.09 7.15 -5.70
N PRO A 46 -1.00 6.42 -4.59
CA PRO A 46 -1.81 6.75 -3.42
C PRO A 46 -1.53 8.15 -2.84
N CYS A 47 -2.46 8.64 -2.04
CA CYS A 47 -2.29 9.79 -1.18
C CYS A 47 -1.22 9.50 -0.12
N THR A 48 -0.38 10.49 0.09
CA THR A 48 0.46 10.59 1.29
C THR A 48 -0.41 10.81 2.54
N ASP A 49 0.22 10.74 3.72
CA ASP A 49 -0.44 11.06 4.99
C ASP A 49 -0.97 12.51 5.02
N ALA A 50 -0.17 13.46 4.54
CA ALA A 50 -0.54 14.87 4.46
C ALA A 50 -1.70 15.11 3.48
N GLU A 51 -1.71 14.42 2.34
CA GLU A 51 -2.81 14.53 1.37
C GLU A 51 -4.10 13.89 1.89
N GLU A 52 -4.03 12.75 2.57
CA GLU A 52 -5.22 12.15 3.21
C GLU A 52 -5.78 13.08 4.29
N LEU A 53 -4.93 13.71 5.09
CA LEU A 53 -5.35 14.69 6.08
C LEU A 53 -6.00 15.93 5.44
N ALA A 54 -5.43 16.45 4.35
CA ALA A 54 -6.01 17.55 3.60
C ALA A 54 -7.36 17.17 2.96
N PHE A 55 -7.45 15.96 2.40
CA PHE A 55 -8.68 15.41 1.84
C PHE A 55 -9.81 15.38 2.88
N VAL A 56 -9.53 14.88 4.08
CA VAL A 56 -10.51 14.83 5.18
C VAL A 56 -10.90 16.23 5.63
N ALA A 57 -9.95 17.15 5.81
CA ALA A 57 -10.23 18.53 6.20
C ALA A 57 -11.13 19.25 5.19
N GLU A 58 -10.93 19.01 3.90
CA GLU A 58 -11.77 19.57 2.85
C GLU A 58 -13.16 18.92 2.81
N LEU A 59 -13.27 17.61 3.06
CA LEU A 59 -14.57 16.97 3.25
C LEU A 59 -15.34 17.56 4.45
N GLU A 60 -14.67 17.93 5.53
CA GLU A 60 -15.29 18.61 6.68
C GLU A 60 -15.88 19.96 6.27
N VAL A 61 -15.14 20.76 5.50
CA VAL A 61 -15.64 22.03 4.95
C VAL A 61 -16.83 21.80 4.02
N LEU A 62 -16.75 20.83 3.10
CA LEU A 62 -17.80 20.53 2.13
C LEU A 62 -19.06 19.92 2.76
N SER A 63 -18.93 19.29 3.93
CA SER A 63 -20.06 18.67 4.64
C SER A 63 -20.90 19.69 5.41
N GLY A 64 -20.32 20.84 5.78
CA GLY A 64 -21.03 21.88 6.54
C GLY A 64 -21.71 21.32 7.79
N ASP A 65 -22.99 21.66 7.98
CA ASP A 65 -23.81 21.21 9.13
C ASP A 65 -24.54 19.89 8.88
N HIS A 66 -24.19 19.14 7.81
CA HIS A 66 -24.85 17.86 7.53
C HIS A 66 -24.53 16.81 8.59
N ASP A 67 -25.51 15.95 8.85
CA ASP A 67 -25.32 14.78 9.69
C ASP A 67 -24.29 13.83 9.05
N VAL A 68 -23.29 13.46 9.82
CA VAL A 68 -22.12 12.66 9.44
C VAL A 68 -22.17 11.27 10.06
N GLU A 69 -23.36 10.77 10.39
CA GLU A 69 -23.57 9.44 10.97
C GLU A 69 -23.92 8.35 9.95
N GLN A 70 -24.21 8.71 8.69
CA GLN A 70 -24.70 7.77 7.68
C GLN A 70 -23.79 7.68 6.45
N PHE A 71 -23.47 6.45 6.06
CA PHE A 71 -22.80 6.12 4.80
C PHE A 71 -23.21 4.72 4.33
N GLU A 72 -22.99 4.45 3.05
CA GLU A 72 -23.22 3.13 2.44
C GLU A 72 -21.90 2.43 2.09
N ARG A 73 -21.93 1.11 1.87
CA ARG A 73 -20.74 0.33 1.49
C ARG A 73 -20.05 0.84 0.22
N ARG A 74 -20.82 1.44 -0.70
CA ARG A 74 -20.30 2.09 -1.91
C ARG A 74 -19.45 3.31 -1.59
N ASP A 75 -19.78 4.06 -0.54
CA ASP A 75 -19.08 5.28 -0.14
C ASP A 75 -17.68 4.93 0.37
N VAL A 76 -17.53 3.81 1.09
CA VAL A 76 -16.21 3.26 1.46
C VAL A 76 -15.37 2.92 0.23
N THR A 77 -15.96 2.22 -0.75
CA THR A 77 -15.24 1.85 -1.97
C THR A 77 -14.80 3.10 -2.73
N VAL A 78 -15.65 4.10 -2.81
CA VAL A 78 -15.34 5.39 -3.44
C VAL A 78 -14.20 6.08 -2.69
N LEU A 79 -14.34 6.29 -1.38
CA LEU A 79 -13.32 6.92 -0.53
C LEU A 79 -11.94 6.26 -0.70
N ILE A 80 -11.88 4.94 -0.53
CA ILE A 80 -10.61 4.21 -0.58
C ILE A 80 -9.99 4.24 -1.97
N THR A 81 -10.81 4.18 -3.02
CA THR A 81 -10.31 4.31 -4.39
C THR A 81 -9.76 5.71 -4.64
N ALA A 82 -10.35 6.75 -4.02
CA ALA A 82 -9.90 8.15 -4.19
C ALA A 82 -8.52 8.32 -3.59
N LEU A 83 -8.38 7.86 -2.35
CA LEU A 83 -7.12 7.86 -1.62
C LEU A 83 -6.04 7.04 -2.34
N ARG A 84 -6.38 5.91 -2.96
CA ARG A 84 -5.41 5.11 -3.75
C ARG A 84 -5.01 5.73 -5.08
N CYS A 85 -5.83 6.63 -5.61
CA CYS A 85 -5.57 7.33 -6.86
C CYS A 85 -4.88 8.67 -6.68
N GLY A 86 -4.72 9.12 -5.42
CA GLY A 86 -4.15 10.44 -5.15
C GLY A 86 -5.09 11.57 -5.53
N LEU A 87 -6.41 11.37 -5.44
CA LEU A 87 -7.40 12.40 -5.79
C LEU A 87 -7.63 13.37 -4.64
N THR A 88 -7.85 14.63 -4.99
CA THR A 88 -8.49 15.64 -4.14
C THR A 88 -10.02 15.46 -4.14
N PRO A 89 -10.74 16.01 -3.14
CA PRO A 89 -12.21 15.99 -3.14
C PRO A 89 -12.82 16.66 -4.38
N ASP A 90 -12.29 17.81 -4.82
CA ASP A 90 -12.72 18.46 -6.06
C ASP A 90 -12.59 17.55 -7.29
N GLU A 91 -11.45 16.88 -7.47
CA GLU A 91 -11.24 15.94 -8.58
C GLU A 91 -12.15 14.71 -8.49
N LEU A 92 -12.44 14.24 -7.28
CA LEU A 92 -13.37 13.15 -7.03
C LEU A 92 -14.80 13.55 -7.43
N LEU A 93 -15.26 14.71 -6.99
CA LEU A 93 -16.61 15.20 -7.26
C LEU A 93 -16.82 15.52 -8.75
N ALA A 94 -15.78 15.98 -9.45
CA ALA A 94 -15.81 16.15 -10.89
C ALA A 94 -16.03 14.82 -11.64
N GLN A 95 -15.47 13.71 -11.14
CA GLN A 95 -15.57 12.39 -11.74
C GLN A 95 -16.79 11.59 -11.26
N ALA A 96 -17.30 11.88 -10.06
CA ALA A 96 -18.43 11.20 -9.46
C ALA A 96 -19.40 12.21 -8.80
N PRO A 97 -20.17 13.00 -9.59
CA PRO A 97 -20.99 14.10 -9.08
C PRO A 97 -22.11 13.69 -8.12
N GLY A 98 -22.50 12.41 -8.10
CA GLY A 98 -23.52 11.87 -7.20
C GLY A 98 -23.00 11.50 -5.81
N VAL A 99 -21.69 11.58 -5.58
CA VAL A 99 -21.08 11.28 -4.29
C VAL A 99 -21.33 12.43 -3.31
N LYS A 100 -21.65 12.08 -2.07
CA LYS A 100 -21.96 13.03 -1.01
C LYS A 100 -20.75 13.20 -0.07
N PRO A 101 -20.20 14.42 0.08
CA PRO A 101 -19.04 14.66 0.96
C PRO A 101 -19.25 14.17 2.40
N HIS A 102 -20.42 14.44 2.98
CA HIS A 102 -20.75 14.01 4.36
C HIS A 102 -20.81 12.49 4.53
N HIS A 103 -21.22 11.74 3.49
CA HIS A 103 -21.15 10.27 3.52
C HIS A 103 -19.69 9.78 3.47
N LEU A 104 -18.82 10.40 2.65
CA LEU A 104 -17.40 10.04 2.60
C LEU A 104 -16.70 10.34 3.92
N LEU A 105 -17.02 11.47 4.54
CA LEU A 105 -16.51 11.86 5.85
C LEU A 105 -16.98 10.88 6.94
N ALA A 106 -18.26 10.53 6.95
CA ALA A 106 -18.82 9.51 7.85
C ALA A 106 -18.10 8.17 7.68
N ALA A 107 -17.92 7.71 6.43
CA ALA A 107 -17.21 6.48 6.11
C ALA A 107 -15.74 6.51 6.59
N HIS A 108 -15.03 7.64 6.40
CA HIS A 108 -13.66 7.80 6.86
C HIS A 108 -13.57 7.72 8.39
N ARG A 109 -14.41 8.48 9.09
CA ARG A 109 -14.45 8.51 10.56
C ARG A 109 -14.78 7.16 11.17
N GLU A 110 -15.74 6.44 10.59
CA GLU A 110 -16.08 5.08 11.04
C GLU A 110 -14.89 4.13 10.86
N LEU A 111 -14.24 4.13 9.69
CA LEU A 111 -13.08 3.29 9.44
C LEU A 111 -11.91 3.63 10.35
N GLU A 112 -11.66 4.92 10.60
CA GLU A 112 -10.61 5.37 11.49
C GLU A 112 -10.91 4.98 12.94
N GLY A 113 -12.16 5.12 13.40
CA GLY A 113 -12.60 4.67 14.71
C GLY A 113 -12.36 3.18 14.91
N ARG A 114 -12.78 2.33 13.97
CA ARG A 114 -12.53 0.88 14.03
C ARG A 114 -11.04 0.54 13.95
N ARG A 115 -10.28 1.21 13.07
CA ARG A 115 -8.82 1.03 12.95
C ARG A 115 -8.13 1.34 14.27
N LEU A 116 -8.49 2.44 14.93
CA LEU A 116 -7.93 2.84 16.23
C LEU A 116 -8.26 1.83 17.33
N LEU A 117 -9.49 1.29 17.35
CA LEU A 117 -9.88 0.24 18.30
C LEU A 117 -9.05 -1.04 18.09
N ALA A 118 -8.92 -1.50 16.85
CA ALA A 118 -8.13 -2.69 16.51
C ALA A 118 -6.63 -2.50 16.79
N GLU A 119 -6.09 -1.31 16.51
CA GLU A 119 -4.72 -0.94 16.85
C GLU A 119 -4.52 -0.91 18.37
N HIS A 120 -5.47 -0.33 19.12
CA HIS A 120 -5.43 -0.31 20.57
C HIS A 120 -5.44 -1.74 21.14
N ALA A 121 -6.33 -2.60 20.64
CA ALA A 121 -6.40 -4.01 21.02
C ALA A 121 -5.05 -4.73 20.82
N TRP A 122 -4.41 -4.54 19.67
CA TRP A 122 -3.07 -5.07 19.42
C TRP A 122 -2.03 -4.54 20.41
N ARG A 123 -2.01 -3.22 20.65
CA ARG A 123 -1.06 -2.60 21.59
C ARG A 123 -1.26 -3.11 23.02
N THR A 124 -2.49 -3.38 23.42
CA THR A 124 -2.79 -3.95 24.74
C THR A 124 -2.23 -5.37 24.87
N ILE A 125 -2.41 -6.23 23.86
CA ILE A 125 -1.79 -7.58 23.82
C ILE A 125 -0.26 -7.48 23.85
N ALA A 126 0.30 -6.54 23.10
CA ALA A 126 1.75 -6.33 23.05
C ALA A 126 2.35 -5.89 24.39
N LEU A 127 1.59 -5.14 25.21
CA LEU A 127 2.02 -4.66 26.52
C LEU A 127 1.77 -5.67 27.64
N ASP A 128 0.65 -6.39 27.57
CA ASP A 128 0.28 -7.45 28.51
C ASP A 128 -0.11 -8.72 27.73
N PRO A 129 0.85 -9.60 27.43
CA PRO A 129 0.59 -10.88 26.73
C PRO A 129 0.01 -11.95 27.68
N SER A 130 -0.91 -11.56 28.56
CA SER A 130 -1.64 -12.50 29.42
C SER A 130 -2.73 -13.22 28.63
N PRO A 131 -3.09 -14.48 28.98
CA PRO A 131 -4.20 -15.18 28.34
C PRO A 131 -5.52 -14.40 28.40
N LEU A 132 -5.76 -13.69 29.50
CA LEU A 132 -6.96 -12.86 29.68
C LEU A 132 -6.99 -11.68 28.72
N ALA A 133 -5.88 -10.94 28.60
CA ALA A 133 -5.77 -9.85 27.63
C ALA A 133 -5.93 -10.39 26.20
N PHE A 134 -5.31 -11.52 25.89
CA PHE A 134 -5.43 -12.15 24.58
C PHE A 134 -6.88 -12.55 24.26
N GLU A 135 -7.57 -13.26 25.15
CA GLU A 135 -8.98 -13.63 24.99
C GLU A 135 -9.88 -12.40 24.78
N THR A 136 -9.60 -11.30 25.48
CA THR A 136 -10.40 -10.08 25.42
C THR A 136 -10.17 -9.30 24.12
N PHE A 137 -8.91 -9.18 23.68
CA PHE A 137 -8.53 -8.22 22.62
C PHE A 137 -8.20 -8.87 21.28
N ALA A 138 -7.94 -10.19 21.22
CA ALA A 138 -7.56 -10.87 19.99
C ALA A 138 -8.57 -10.72 18.85
N PRO A 139 -9.91 -10.81 19.07
CA PRO A 139 -10.88 -10.63 17.99
C PRO A 139 -10.75 -9.26 17.30
N CYS A 140 -10.61 -8.19 18.08
CA CYS A 140 -10.48 -6.83 17.55
C CYS A 140 -9.11 -6.60 16.91
N ALA A 141 -8.02 -7.08 17.53
CA ALA A 141 -6.68 -7.00 16.94
C ALA A 141 -6.57 -7.74 15.59
N ALA A 142 -7.32 -8.84 15.43
CA ALA A 142 -7.33 -9.64 14.21
C ALA A 142 -7.90 -8.89 12.99
N GLU A 143 -8.68 -7.83 13.19
CA GLU A 143 -9.21 -7.00 12.09
C GLU A 143 -8.08 -6.32 11.29
N LEU A 144 -6.97 -5.95 11.97
CA LEU A 144 -5.78 -5.37 11.32
C LEU A 144 -4.65 -6.38 11.13
N LEU A 145 -4.47 -7.31 12.07
CA LEU A 145 -3.33 -8.24 12.10
C LEU A 145 -3.80 -9.71 12.15
N PRO A 146 -4.62 -10.18 11.19
CA PRO A 146 -5.27 -11.49 11.28
C PRO A 146 -4.26 -12.64 11.33
N ALA A 147 -3.17 -12.56 10.54
CA ALA A 147 -2.15 -13.61 10.50
C ALA A 147 -1.34 -13.68 11.81
N VAL A 148 -1.02 -12.53 12.40
CA VAL A 148 -0.28 -12.46 13.68
C VAL A 148 -1.13 -13.05 14.78
N VAL A 149 -2.38 -12.60 14.91
CA VAL A 149 -3.29 -13.13 15.93
C VAL A 149 -3.53 -14.62 15.74
N SER A 150 -3.72 -15.10 14.51
CA SER A 150 -3.88 -16.54 14.23
C SER A 150 -2.70 -17.38 14.71
N GLN A 151 -1.46 -16.87 14.59
CA GLN A 151 -0.27 -17.55 15.09
C GLN A 151 -0.26 -17.58 16.62
N LEU A 152 -0.56 -16.46 17.28
CA LEU A 152 -0.58 -16.36 18.73
C LEU A 152 -1.67 -17.22 19.37
N VAL A 153 -2.82 -17.37 18.72
CA VAL A 153 -3.91 -18.28 19.17
C VAL A 153 -3.40 -19.70 19.37
N THR A 154 -2.46 -20.19 18.56
CA THR A 154 -1.94 -21.56 18.67
C THR A 154 -1.18 -21.85 19.97
N VAL A 155 -0.73 -20.81 20.67
CA VAL A 155 0.05 -20.90 21.91
C VAL A 155 -0.64 -20.21 23.10
N MET A 156 -1.89 -19.77 22.96
CA MET A 156 -2.54 -18.90 23.95
C MET A 156 -2.69 -19.53 25.35
N HIS A 157 -2.73 -20.86 25.44
CA HIS A 157 -2.86 -21.58 26.71
C HIS A 157 -1.51 -21.93 27.37
N ASP A 158 -0.39 -21.56 26.76
CA ASP A 158 0.96 -21.73 27.30
C ASP A 158 1.58 -20.35 27.52
N THR A 159 1.45 -19.82 28.74
CA THR A 159 1.85 -18.43 29.05
C THR A 159 3.30 -18.11 28.71
N PRO A 160 4.32 -18.92 29.08
CA PRO A 160 5.69 -18.68 28.65
C PRO A 160 5.86 -18.60 27.13
N ARG A 161 5.18 -19.47 26.37
CA ARG A 161 5.25 -19.43 24.90
C ARG A 161 4.49 -18.26 24.30
N LEU A 162 3.35 -17.88 24.87
CA LEU A 162 2.56 -16.73 24.44
C LEU A 162 3.36 -15.43 24.60
N VAL A 163 4.05 -15.26 25.73
CA VAL A 163 4.92 -14.09 25.99
C VAL A 163 6.01 -14.01 24.91
N ALA A 164 6.79 -15.08 24.73
CA ALA A 164 7.87 -15.09 23.74
C ALA A 164 7.37 -14.88 22.30
N ALA A 165 6.28 -15.55 21.91
CA ALA A 165 5.69 -15.38 20.59
C ALA A 165 5.14 -13.97 20.36
N THR A 166 4.62 -13.32 21.41
CA THR A 166 4.15 -11.94 21.33
C THR A 166 5.32 -10.96 21.17
N GLU A 167 6.42 -11.15 21.89
CA GLU A 167 7.65 -10.35 21.73
C GLU A 167 8.18 -10.41 20.30
N ASP A 168 8.26 -11.61 19.73
CA ASP A 168 8.66 -11.83 18.33
C ASP A 168 7.70 -11.13 17.36
N ALA A 169 6.39 -11.25 17.59
CA ALA A 169 5.38 -10.61 16.77
C ALA A 169 5.45 -9.08 16.83
N VAL A 170 5.68 -8.50 18.02
CA VAL A 170 5.88 -7.06 18.22
C VAL A 170 7.09 -6.56 17.43
N GLU A 171 8.20 -7.30 17.48
CA GLU A 171 9.39 -6.94 16.71
C GLU A 171 9.11 -6.96 15.20
N GLN A 172 8.45 -8.02 14.71
CA GLN A 172 8.11 -8.15 13.30
C GLN A 172 7.16 -7.05 12.83
N VAL A 173 6.10 -6.76 13.58
CA VAL A 173 5.13 -5.71 13.26
C VAL A 173 5.81 -4.35 13.22
N THR A 174 6.62 -4.05 14.23
CA THR A 174 7.38 -2.79 14.30
C THR A 174 8.33 -2.63 13.12
N ARG A 175 9.09 -3.69 12.79
CA ARG A 175 10.05 -3.70 11.69
C ARG A 175 9.35 -3.50 10.34
N THR A 176 8.27 -4.23 10.09
CA THR A 176 7.49 -4.10 8.85
C THR A 176 6.89 -2.71 8.72
N THR A 177 6.20 -2.21 9.75
CA THR A 177 5.58 -0.88 9.74
C THR A 177 6.60 0.23 9.48
N ARG A 178 7.78 0.19 10.12
CA ARG A 178 8.85 1.17 9.84
C ARG A 178 9.33 1.14 8.39
N ARG A 179 9.49 -0.05 7.80
CA ARG A 179 9.92 -0.19 6.40
C ARG A 179 8.87 0.34 5.43
N VAL A 180 7.59 0.08 5.68
CA VAL A 180 6.50 0.64 4.86
C VAL A 180 6.44 2.15 4.99
N GLN A 181 6.56 2.70 6.20
CA GLN A 181 6.62 4.15 6.42
C GLN A 181 7.80 4.82 5.71
N MET A 182 8.94 4.13 5.51
CA MET A 182 10.02 4.65 4.68
C MET A 182 9.62 4.75 3.21
N LEU A 183 8.84 3.80 2.68
CA LEU A 183 8.32 3.89 1.31
C LEU A 183 7.30 5.04 1.17
N GLU A 184 6.44 5.23 2.17
CA GLU A 184 5.49 6.34 2.25
C GLU A 184 6.20 7.71 2.23
N ARG A 185 7.26 7.88 3.04
CA ARG A 185 8.07 9.11 3.00
C ARG A 185 8.71 9.34 1.63
N ARG A 186 9.22 8.27 1.00
CA ARG A 186 9.78 8.37 -0.36
C ARG A 186 8.74 8.74 -1.41
N LEU A 187 7.48 8.33 -1.24
CA LEU A 187 6.37 8.76 -2.09
C LEU A 187 6.12 10.26 -1.93
N ALA A 188 6.08 10.76 -0.69
CA ALA A 188 5.90 12.18 -0.40
C ALA A 188 7.03 13.04 -1.00
N GLU A 189 8.27 12.56 -0.91
CA GLU A 189 9.44 13.21 -1.54
C GLU A 189 9.39 13.18 -3.08
N SER A 190 8.62 12.27 -3.68
CA SER A 190 8.56 12.09 -5.13
C SER A 190 7.36 12.77 -5.81
N LEU A 191 6.51 13.51 -5.09
CA LEU A 191 5.28 14.08 -5.64
C LEU A 191 5.49 14.96 -6.88
N GLY A 192 6.66 15.60 -7.01
CA GLY A 192 7.05 16.38 -8.19
C GLY A 192 7.49 15.55 -9.41
N ASP A 193 7.64 14.23 -9.26
CA ASP A 193 8.02 13.27 -10.30
C ASP A 193 6.91 12.21 -10.46
N PRO A 194 6.03 12.35 -11.48
CA PRO A 194 4.92 11.42 -11.69
C PRO A 194 5.35 9.97 -11.95
N HIS A 195 6.49 9.75 -12.61
CA HIS A 195 6.95 8.39 -12.90
C HIS A 195 7.41 7.70 -11.63
N ARG A 196 8.23 8.39 -10.83
CA ARG A 196 8.72 7.87 -9.56
C ARG A 196 7.59 7.68 -8.53
N SER A 197 6.64 8.61 -8.48
CA SER A 197 5.47 8.48 -7.61
C SER A 197 4.64 7.25 -7.94
N ARG A 198 4.41 6.97 -9.24
CA ARG A 198 3.72 5.75 -9.67
C ARG A 198 4.48 4.49 -9.32
N GLU A 199 5.79 4.46 -9.56
CA GLU A 199 6.64 3.32 -9.23
C GLU A 199 6.56 3.00 -7.72
N ILE A 200 6.71 4.01 -6.85
CA ILE A 200 6.59 3.83 -5.40
C ILE A 200 5.15 3.47 -5.02
N GLY A 201 4.16 4.08 -5.67
CA GLY A 201 2.75 3.77 -5.48
C GLY A 201 2.44 2.29 -5.72
N THR A 202 2.95 1.70 -6.80
CA THR A 202 2.81 0.26 -7.08
C THR A 202 3.49 -0.62 -6.04
N LEU A 203 4.62 -0.17 -5.46
CA LEU A 203 5.27 -0.90 -4.36
C LEU A 203 4.44 -0.86 -3.07
N LEU A 204 3.72 0.24 -2.81
CA LEU A 204 2.84 0.37 -1.64
C LEU A 204 1.55 -0.43 -1.83
N TYR A 205 0.92 -0.29 -3.00
CA TYR A 205 -0.34 -0.93 -3.36
C TYR A 205 -0.37 -1.34 -4.83
N ASP A 206 -0.60 -2.63 -5.05
CA ASP A 206 -0.90 -3.22 -6.37
C ASP A 206 -2.27 -3.91 -6.26
N VAL A 207 -3.06 -3.84 -7.33
CA VAL A 207 -4.37 -4.48 -7.49
C VAL A 207 -4.31 -5.99 -7.23
N ARG A 208 -3.17 -6.64 -7.49
CA ARG A 208 -2.95 -8.06 -7.18
C ARG A 208 -2.73 -8.36 -5.69
N GLY A 209 -2.77 -7.33 -4.85
CA GLY A 209 -2.64 -7.44 -3.40
C GLY A 209 -1.23 -7.80 -2.94
N GLN A 210 -0.19 -7.59 -3.77
CA GLN A 210 1.20 -7.89 -3.42
C GLN A 210 2.00 -6.68 -2.91
N GLY A 211 1.34 -5.52 -2.81
CA GLY A 211 1.96 -4.29 -2.30
C GLY A 211 2.33 -4.37 -0.82
N ALA A 212 3.20 -3.46 -0.38
CA ALA A 212 3.69 -3.39 0.99
C ALA A 212 2.58 -3.24 2.04
N TRP A 213 1.46 -2.61 1.69
CA TRP A 213 0.29 -2.51 2.57
C TRP A 213 -0.39 -3.84 2.83
N SER A 214 -0.24 -4.84 1.96
CA SER A 214 -0.81 -6.18 2.14
C SER A 214 0.03 -7.09 3.03
N LEU A 215 1.20 -6.65 3.49
CA LEU A 215 2.07 -7.47 4.33
C LEU A 215 1.34 -7.88 5.62
N PRO A 216 1.38 -9.17 6.02
CA PRO A 216 0.61 -9.68 7.15
C PRO A 216 0.94 -9.03 8.50
N THR A 217 2.18 -8.56 8.65
CA THR A 217 2.70 -7.89 9.86
C THR A 217 2.69 -6.37 9.73
N TYR A 218 2.19 -5.79 8.65
CA TYR A 218 2.04 -4.34 8.55
C TYR A 218 0.86 -3.88 9.40
N LEU A 219 1.10 -2.96 10.34
CA LEU A 219 0.05 -2.28 11.10
C LEU A 219 -0.31 -0.95 10.40
N PRO A 220 -1.51 -0.82 9.80
CA PRO A 220 -1.92 0.38 9.06
C PRO A 220 -2.07 1.60 9.99
N PRO A 221 -1.34 2.70 9.76
CA PRO A 221 -1.43 3.89 10.61
C PRO A 221 -2.55 4.86 10.21
N ARG A 222 -3.20 4.65 9.05
CA ARG A 222 -4.25 5.54 8.51
C ARG A 222 -5.19 4.79 7.56
N VAL A 223 -6.40 5.33 7.34
CA VAL A 223 -7.47 4.71 6.54
C VAL A 223 -7.03 4.43 5.10
N GLY A 224 -6.32 5.35 4.44
CA GLY A 224 -5.86 5.19 3.05
C GLY A 224 -4.98 3.97 2.81
N THR A 225 -4.36 3.42 3.86
CA THR A 225 -3.50 2.23 3.78
C THR A 225 -4.21 0.90 4.03
N LEU A 226 -5.52 0.94 4.33
CA LEU A 226 -6.31 -0.26 4.53
C LEU A 226 -6.51 -0.98 3.19
N VAL A 227 -6.05 -2.22 3.11
CA VAL A 227 -6.25 -3.10 1.95
C VAL A 227 -7.64 -3.76 2.01
N PRO A 228 -8.20 -4.28 0.89
CA PRO A 228 -9.56 -4.81 0.86
C PRO A 228 -9.86 -5.85 1.94
N LEU A 229 -8.90 -6.73 2.26
CA LEU A 229 -9.06 -7.74 3.30
C LEU A 229 -9.29 -7.12 4.69
N ARG A 230 -8.54 -6.07 5.04
CA ARG A 230 -8.67 -5.37 6.33
C ARG A 230 -9.92 -4.50 6.38
N LEU A 231 -10.27 -3.85 5.27
CA LEU A 231 -11.51 -3.08 5.17
C LEU A 231 -12.73 -3.96 5.43
N ALA A 232 -12.77 -5.12 4.79
CA ALA A 232 -13.86 -6.06 4.96
C ALA A 232 -13.90 -6.63 6.40
N ALA A 233 -12.75 -6.96 6.99
CA ALA A 233 -12.69 -7.37 8.39
C ALA A 233 -13.20 -6.28 9.35
N LEU A 234 -12.74 -5.03 9.18
CA LEU A 234 -13.19 -3.89 9.99
C LEU A 234 -14.69 -3.64 9.84
N LEU A 235 -15.24 -3.77 8.63
CA LEU A 235 -16.67 -3.55 8.38
C LEU A 235 -17.57 -4.71 8.83
N GLY A 236 -16.99 -5.86 9.20
CA GLY A 236 -17.74 -7.07 9.49
C GLY A 236 -18.29 -7.76 8.23
N ASP A 237 -17.71 -7.48 7.06
CA ASP A 237 -18.03 -8.20 5.82
C ASP A 237 -17.52 -9.64 5.97
N ASP A 238 -18.39 -10.65 5.80
CA ASP A 238 -18.01 -12.06 5.95
C ASP A 238 -17.25 -12.56 4.69
N ILE A 239 -15.94 -12.28 4.63
CA ILE A 239 -15.07 -12.61 3.48
C ILE A 239 -14.97 -14.13 3.25
N THR A 240 -15.22 -14.94 4.30
CA THR A 240 -15.13 -16.41 4.22
C THR A 240 -16.26 -17.02 3.40
N ALA A 241 -17.40 -16.34 3.26
CA ALA A 241 -18.49 -16.77 2.39
C ALA A 241 -18.12 -16.65 0.91
N VAL A 242 -17.35 -15.63 0.52
CA VAL A 242 -16.98 -15.35 -0.88
C VAL A 242 -15.96 -16.37 -1.40
N ARG A 243 -15.03 -16.85 -0.56
CA ARG A 243 -14.05 -17.88 -0.94
C ARG A 243 -14.61 -19.30 -1.05
N ARG A 244 -15.79 -19.59 -0.49
CA ARG A 244 -16.47 -20.89 -0.69
C ARG A 244 -17.32 -20.93 -1.96
N ALA A 245 -17.53 -19.79 -2.60
CA ALA A 245 -18.33 -19.65 -3.82
C ALA A 245 -17.49 -19.44 -5.10
N SER A 246 -16.15 -19.48 -4.99
CA SER A 246 -15.21 -19.37 -6.12
C SER A 246 -14.47 -20.68 -6.35
#